data_AF-A0A8T4AN24-F1
#
_entry.id   AF-A0A8T4AN24-F1
#
_cell.length_a   1.000
_cell.length_b   1.000
_cell.length_c   1.000
_cell.angle_alpha   90.00
_cell.angle_beta   90.00
_cell.angle_gamma   90.00
#
_symmetry.space_group_name_H-M   'P 1'
#
loop_
_entity.id
_entity.type
_entity.pdbx_description
1 polymer ?
#
loop_
_entity_poly.entity_id
_entity_poly.type
_entity_poly.pdbx_seq_one_letter_code
_entity_poly.pdbx_strand_id
1 'polypeptide(L)'
;MEIKTILKAGIIVLFYFLITACGQNKCGFGINIAADQLRLADTINDNNKTYYLYTRTTGWTDKTIFFELYDKEPEFDQCTFQPDIKKLYMVAYEDFPENPERKYVKKMILQPDQSEKLKIIYTTDKTKGVENVYDVKFTR
;
A
#
# COMPACT_ATOMS: atom_id res chain seq x y z
N MET A 1 26.38 -58.96 17.38
CA MET A 1 26.57 -57.63 16.79
C MET A 1 25.21 -57.14 16.34
N GLU A 2 24.64 -56.19 17.08
CA GLU A 2 23.22 -55.84 17.01
C GLU A 2 22.85 -55.09 15.73
N ILE A 3 21.85 -55.60 15.01
CA ILE A 3 21.23 -55.02 13.81
C ILE A 3 20.58 -53.64 14.10
N LYS A 4 20.47 -53.24 15.37
CA LYS A 4 19.79 -52.01 15.81
C LYS A 4 20.56 -50.71 15.49
N THR A 5 21.87 -50.76 15.27
CA THR A 5 22.67 -49.53 15.11
C THR A 5 22.61 -48.97 13.68
N ILE A 6 22.40 -49.82 12.67
CA ILE A 6 22.40 -49.39 11.25
C ILE A 6 21.10 -48.66 10.88
N LEU A 7 19.98 -48.95 11.54
CA LEU A 7 18.69 -48.32 11.24
C LEU A 7 18.58 -46.86 11.72
N LYS A 8 19.39 -46.45 12.70
CA LYS A 8 19.34 -45.08 13.25
C LYS A 8 20.12 -44.05 12.43
N ALA A 9 21.12 -44.49 11.65
CA ALA A 9 21.92 -43.58 10.83
C ALA A 9 21.21 -43.18 9.53
N GLY A 10 20.32 -44.02 8.99
CA GLY A 10 19.58 -43.73 7.76
C GLY A 10 18.48 -42.66 7.90
N ILE A 11 17.90 -42.52 9.10
CA ILE A 11 16.82 -41.55 9.36
C ILE A 11 17.38 -40.12 9.50
N ILE A 12 18.62 -39.96 10.00
CA ILE A 12 19.20 -38.62 10.21
C ILE A 12 19.59 -37.95 8.89
N VAL A 13 20.00 -38.72 7.87
CA VAL A 13 20.39 -38.17 6.56
C VAL A 13 19.17 -37.78 5.71
N LEU A 14 18.03 -38.46 5.87
CA LEU A 14 16.82 -38.17 5.11
C LEU A 14 16.12 -36.88 5.55
N PHE A 15 16.33 -36.43 6.80
CA PHE A 15 15.78 -35.16 7.29
C PHE A 15 16.59 -33.92 6.87
N TYR A 16 17.84 -34.07 6.43
CA TYR A 16 18.65 -32.93 5.97
C TYR A 16 18.26 -32.43 4.57
N PHE A 17 17.65 -33.28 3.73
CA PHE A 17 17.21 -32.88 2.39
C PHE A 17 15.82 -32.22 2.34
N LEU A 18 15.05 -32.26 3.43
CA LEU A 18 13.71 -31.67 3.47
C LEU A 18 13.70 -30.20 3.91
N ILE A 19 14.85 -29.64 4.31
CA ILE A 19 14.94 -28.24 4.79
C ILE A 19 15.26 -27.23 3.67
N THR A 20 15.55 -27.67 2.44
CA THR A 20 15.90 -26.76 1.34
C THR A 20 14.73 -26.33 0.45
N ALA A 21 13.49 -26.68 0.81
CA ALA A 21 12.31 -26.09 0.19
C ALA A 21 11.86 -24.80 0.92
N CYS A 22 12.81 -23.96 1.32
CA CYS A 22 12.50 -22.53 1.46
C CYS A 22 12.28 -22.01 0.05
N GLY A 23 11.01 -21.94 -0.37
CA GLY A 23 10.63 -21.20 -1.55
C GLY A 23 11.32 -19.85 -1.52
N GLN A 24 11.99 -19.49 -2.61
CA GLN A 24 12.61 -18.20 -2.79
C GLN A 24 11.51 -17.13 -2.77
N ASN A 25 11.12 -16.70 -1.57
CA ASN A 25 10.53 -15.39 -1.40
C ASN A 25 11.68 -14.42 -1.70
N LYS A 26 11.77 -13.96 -2.97
CA LYS A 26 12.87 -13.11 -3.47
C LYS A 26 13.02 -11.79 -2.70
N CYS A 27 12.03 -11.42 -1.90
CA CYS A 27 12.15 -10.39 -0.90
C CYS A 27 12.58 -11.05 0.43
N GLY A 28 13.88 -11.00 0.75
CA GLY A 28 14.40 -11.47 2.02
C GLY A 28 13.73 -10.70 3.16
N PHE A 29 12.74 -11.32 3.81
CA PHE A 29 12.04 -10.74 4.96
C PHE A 29 12.96 -10.79 6.19
N GLY A 30 13.89 -9.84 6.25
CA GLY A 30 14.69 -9.52 7.42
C GLY A 30 14.26 -8.16 7.95
N ILE A 31 13.35 -8.17 8.93
CA ILE A 31 13.23 -7.15 10.00
C ILE A 31 13.07 -5.69 9.49
N ASN A 32 11.85 -5.13 9.63
CA ASN A 32 11.50 -3.69 9.47
C ASN A 32 10.81 -3.21 8.18
N ILE A 33 10.28 -4.07 7.32
CA ILE A 33 9.35 -3.58 6.29
C ILE A 33 8.01 -3.34 6.98
N ALA A 34 7.71 -2.07 7.30
CA ALA A 34 6.34 -1.66 7.62
C ALA A 34 5.45 -2.29 6.58
N ALA A 35 4.35 -2.93 6.99
CA ALA A 35 3.41 -3.50 6.04
C ALA A 35 2.76 -2.34 5.27
N ASP A 36 3.50 -1.80 4.31
CA ASP A 36 3.12 -0.73 3.44
C ASP A 36 1.98 -1.31 2.62
N GLN A 37 0.75 -0.92 2.95
CA GLN A 37 -0.40 -1.31 2.17
C GLN A 37 -0.56 -0.29 1.06
N LEU A 38 -0.62 -0.77 -0.17
CA LEU A 38 -0.81 0.06 -1.34
C LEU A 38 -1.98 -0.49 -2.14
N ARG A 39 -2.96 0.37 -2.42
CA ARG A 39 -4.18 -0.02 -3.13
C ARG A 39 -4.58 1.05 -4.13
N LEU A 40 -4.87 0.64 -5.36
CA LEU A 40 -5.56 1.51 -6.32
C LEU A 40 -6.96 1.81 -5.78
N ALA A 41 -7.21 3.08 -5.48
CA ALA A 41 -8.49 3.55 -4.94
C ALA A 41 -9.46 3.89 -6.08
N ASP A 42 -8.99 4.65 -7.08
CA ASP A 42 -9.82 5.03 -8.22
C ASP A 42 -8.99 5.46 -9.45
N THR A 43 -9.66 5.55 -10.60
CA THR A 43 -9.09 6.11 -11.83
C THR A 43 -10.06 7.10 -12.45
N ILE A 44 -9.55 8.17 -13.05
CA ILE A 44 -10.38 9.15 -13.77
C ILE A 44 -9.72 9.57 -15.07
N ASN A 45 -10.51 9.70 -16.13
CA ASN A 45 -10.08 10.33 -17.36
C ASN A 45 -10.49 11.81 -17.35
N ASP A 46 -9.52 12.70 -17.59
CA ASP A 46 -9.70 14.13 -17.76
C ASP A 46 -8.89 14.59 -18.98
N ASN A 47 -9.56 15.24 -19.94
CA ASN A 47 -8.92 15.76 -21.16
C ASN A 47 -8.01 14.76 -21.89
N ASN A 48 -8.50 13.53 -22.09
CA ASN A 48 -7.78 12.44 -22.76
C ASN A 48 -6.52 11.96 -22.01
N LYS A 49 -6.40 12.29 -20.72
CA LYS A 49 -5.36 11.79 -19.82
C LYS A 49 -6.00 11.02 -18.67
N THR A 50 -5.48 9.84 -18.39
CA THR A 50 -5.94 9.02 -17.27
C THR A 50 -5.07 9.28 -16.05
N TYR A 51 -5.73 9.50 -14.92
CA TYR A 51 -5.10 9.69 -13.62
C TYR A 51 -5.45 8.53 -12.72
N TYR A 52 -4.48 8.15 -11.88
CA TYR A 52 -4.56 6.98 -11.01
C TYR A 52 -4.37 7.44 -9.58
N LEU A 53 -5.34 7.13 -8.73
CA LEU A 53 -5.32 7.44 -7.31
C LEU A 53 -5.01 6.17 -6.53
N TYR A 54 -3.93 6.19 -5.78
CA TYR A 54 -3.58 5.14 -4.84
C TYR A 54 -3.74 5.64 -3.41
N THR A 55 -4.10 4.71 -2.54
CA THR A 55 -4.01 4.87 -1.09
C THR A 55 -2.82 4.07 -0.61
N ARG A 56 -1.89 4.74 0.09
CA ARG A 56 -0.73 4.11 0.72
C ARG A 56 -0.84 4.26 2.23
N THR A 57 -0.65 3.19 2.97
CA THR A 57 -0.52 3.22 4.43
C THR A 57 0.89 2.84 4.78
N THR A 58 1.60 3.69 5.50
CA THR A 58 2.95 3.42 5.99
C THR A 58 2.98 3.43 7.51
N GLY A 59 3.90 2.68 8.10
CA GLY A 59 4.13 2.66 9.54
C GLY A 59 3.69 1.37 10.22
N TRP A 60 4.31 1.08 11.38
CA TRP A 60 4.07 -0.14 12.15
C TRP A 60 3.00 0.07 13.22
N THR A 61 3.32 0.88 14.22
CA THR A 61 2.43 1.20 15.35
C THR A 61 1.52 2.36 15.00
N ASP A 62 2.12 3.47 14.59
CA ASP A 62 1.39 4.63 14.08
C ASP A 62 1.34 4.53 12.56
N LYS A 63 0.13 4.38 12.03
CA LYS A 63 -0.10 4.23 10.60
C LYS A 63 -0.55 5.56 10.02
N THR A 64 0.20 6.06 9.04
CA THR A 64 -0.19 7.23 8.27
C THR A 64 -0.70 6.79 6.91
N ILE A 65 -1.88 7.28 6.53
CA ILE A 65 -2.46 7.06 5.20
C ILE A 65 -2.09 8.24 4.31
N PHE A 66 -1.74 7.95 3.06
CA PHE A 66 -1.44 8.91 2.01
C PHE A 66 -2.31 8.66 0.79
N PHE A 67 -2.72 9.74 0.14
CA PHE A 67 -3.27 9.70 -1.21
C PHE A 67 -2.16 10.05 -2.20
N GLU A 68 -1.87 9.12 -3.10
CA GLU A 68 -0.85 9.27 -4.14
C GLU A 68 -1.54 9.38 -5.50
N LEU A 69 -1.29 10.49 -6.20
CA LEU A 69 -1.81 10.74 -7.53
C LEU A 69 -0.71 10.49 -8.56
N TYR A 70 -1.04 9.75 -9.61
CA TYR A 70 -0.17 9.51 -10.75
C TYR A 70 -0.90 9.89 -12.04
N ASP A 71 -0.11 10.30 -13.03
CA ASP A 71 -0.61 10.75 -14.33
C ASP A 71 -0.39 9.71 -15.45
N LYS A 72 0.07 8.53 -15.04
CA LYS A 72 0.24 7.27 -15.76
C LYS A 72 0.08 6.13 -14.73
N GLU A 73 -0.18 4.92 -15.20
CA GLU A 73 -0.24 3.74 -14.33
C GLU A 73 1.17 3.40 -13.84
N PRO A 74 1.45 3.42 -12.53
CA PRO A 74 2.74 3.02 -11.98
C PRO A 74 2.88 1.49 -11.89
N GLU A 75 4.08 0.99 -12.14
CA GLU A 75 4.51 -0.34 -11.70
C GLU A 75 5.20 -0.21 -10.34
N PHE A 76 4.91 -1.12 -9.41
CA PHE A 76 5.49 -1.08 -8.07
C PHE A 76 6.47 -2.24 -7.87
N ASP A 77 7.64 -1.91 -7.33
CA ASP A 77 8.60 -2.91 -6.88
C ASP A 77 7.98 -3.77 -5.77
N GLN A 78 8.02 -5.09 -5.95
CA GLN A 78 7.33 -6.03 -5.07
C GLN A 78 7.91 -6.11 -3.65
N CYS A 79 9.14 -5.64 -3.45
CA CYS A 79 9.82 -5.70 -2.15
C CYS A 79 9.77 -4.37 -1.41
N THR A 80 9.79 -3.24 -2.12
CA THR A 80 9.89 -1.89 -1.55
C THR A 80 8.62 -1.07 -1.72
N PHE A 81 7.67 -1.53 -2.55
CA PHE A 81 6.47 -0.79 -2.95
C PHE A 81 6.78 0.61 -3.50
N GLN A 82 7.99 0.84 -4.00
CA GLN A 82 8.35 2.08 -4.67
C GLN A 82 7.82 2.05 -6.11
N PRO A 83 7.19 3.15 -6.58
CA PRO A 83 6.77 3.25 -7.97
C PRO A 83 8.00 3.43 -8.88
N ASP A 84 7.90 2.89 -10.10
CA ASP A 84 8.84 3.13 -11.20
C ASP A 84 8.76 4.56 -11.76
N ILE A 85 7.64 5.25 -11.51
CA ILE A 85 7.38 6.63 -11.92
C ILE A 85 7.23 7.58 -10.73
N LYS A 86 7.46 8.87 -10.99
CA LYS A 86 7.27 9.92 -9.99
C LYS A 86 5.79 10.19 -9.76
N LYS A 87 5.40 10.34 -8.50
CA LYS A 87 4.08 10.83 -8.08
C LYS A 87 3.83 12.22 -8.65
N LEU A 88 2.65 12.44 -9.23
CA LEU A 88 2.17 13.77 -9.58
C LEU A 88 1.88 14.60 -8.33
N TYR A 89 1.29 13.96 -7.31
CA TYR A 89 0.95 14.60 -6.03
C TYR A 89 0.87 13.56 -4.91
N MET A 90 1.11 13.99 -3.68
CA MET A 90 1.00 13.17 -2.48
C MET A 90 0.57 14.03 -1.31
N VAL A 91 -0.42 13.57 -0.55
CA VAL A 91 -0.89 14.25 0.67
C VAL A 91 -1.25 13.21 1.73
N ALA A 92 -0.92 13.49 2.98
CA ALA A 92 -1.32 12.63 4.09
C ALA A 92 -2.80 12.87 4.44
N TYR A 93 -3.53 11.79 4.72
CA TYR A 93 -4.93 11.83 5.13
C TYR A 93 -5.17 12.63 6.41
N GLU A 94 -4.17 12.74 7.27
CA GLU A 94 -4.24 13.40 8.57
C GLU A 94 -3.70 14.84 8.53
N ASP A 95 -3.11 15.28 7.41
CA ASP A 95 -2.52 16.63 7.28
C ASP A 95 -3.59 17.69 6.99
N PHE A 96 -4.45 17.92 7.98
CA PHE A 96 -5.51 18.94 7.98
C PHE A 96 -5.41 19.84 9.22
N PRO A 97 -4.32 20.62 9.34
CA PRO A 97 -4.08 21.45 10.53
C PRO A 97 -5.18 22.51 10.74
N GLU A 98 -5.86 22.94 9.67
CA GLU A 98 -6.95 23.91 9.75
C GLU A 98 -8.24 23.35 10.40
N ASN A 99 -8.36 22.03 10.56
CA ASN A 99 -9.56 21.42 11.14
C ASN A 99 -9.30 19.97 11.64
N PRO A 100 -8.76 19.81 12.86
CA PRO A 100 -8.41 18.50 13.42
C PRO A 100 -9.62 17.60 13.72
N GLU A 101 -10.84 18.17 13.77
CA GLU A 101 -12.06 17.39 14.02
C GLU A 101 -12.59 16.68 12.76
N ARG A 102 -12.10 17.03 11.56
CA ARG A 102 -12.52 16.42 10.29
C ARG A 102 -12.01 14.98 10.19
N LYS A 103 -12.92 14.02 10.01
CA LYS A 103 -12.62 12.58 10.16
C LYS A 103 -12.89 11.71 8.96
N TYR A 104 -13.58 12.22 7.93
CA TYR A 104 -13.98 11.41 6.77
C TYR A 104 -13.83 12.20 5.47
N VAL A 105 -13.33 11.56 4.41
CA VAL A 105 -13.32 12.16 3.07
C VAL A 105 -14.76 12.21 2.55
N LYS A 106 -15.24 13.40 2.20
CA LYS A 106 -16.54 13.62 1.56
C LYS A 106 -16.43 13.65 0.03
N LYS A 107 -15.41 14.34 -0.50
CA LYS A 107 -15.15 14.44 -1.94
C LYS A 107 -13.65 14.51 -2.20
N MET A 108 -13.26 14.02 -3.37
CA MET A 108 -11.89 14.13 -3.85
C MET A 108 -11.92 14.63 -5.30
N ILE A 109 -11.44 15.84 -5.54
CA ILE A 109 -11.60 16.51 -6.83
C ILE A 109 -10.22 16.62 -7.49
N LEU A 110 -10.09 16.08 -8.69
CA LEU A 110 -8.88 16.22 -9.51
C LEU A 110 -8.75 17.68 -9.98
N GLN A 111 -7.57 18.26 -9.82
CA GLN A 111 -7.26 19.63 -10.25
C GLN A 111 -5.87 19.67 -10.91
N PRO A 112 -5.70 19.05 -12.09
CA PRO A 112 -4.37 18.76 -12.63
C PRO A 112 -3.56 20.03 -12.94
N ASP A 113 -4.25 21.13 -13.24
CA ASP A 113 -3.64 22.42 -13.57
C ASP A 113 -3.35 23.31 -12.36
N GLN A 114 -3.86 22.97 -11.17
CA GLN A 114 -3.63 23.74 -9.94
C GLN A 114 -2.33 23.31 -9.24
N SER A 115 -1.83 24.08 -8.28
CA SER A 115 -0.68 23.66 -7.46
C SER A 115 -1.03 22.45 -6.59
N GLU A 116 -2.19 22.54 -5.92
CA GLU A 116 -2.85 21.43 -5.24
C GLU A 116 -3.55 20.58 -6.30
N LYS A 117 -2.92 19.48 -6.71
CA LYS A 117 -3.42 18.62 -7.80
C LYS A 117 -4.67 17.83 -7.44
N LEU A 118 -4.94 17.72 -6.14
CA LEU A 118 -6.00 16.91 -5.57
C LEU A 118 -6.63 17.70 -4.42
N LYS A 119 -7.83 18.23 -4.63
CA LYS A 119 -8.58 18.92 -3.59
C LYS A 119 -9.42 17.92 -2.81
N ILE A 120 -9.20 17.84 -1.50
CA ILE A 120 -9.93 16.91 -0.64
C ILE A 120 -10.90 17.70 0.25
N ILE A 121 -12.18 17.36 0.14
CA ILE A 121 -13.23 17.92 0.99
C ILE A 121 -13.58 16.89 2.04
N TYR A 122 -13.51 17.28 3.30
CA TYR A 122 -13.77 16.42 4.44
C TYR A 122 -15.11 16.73 5.11
N THR A 123 -15.53 15.84 5.99
CA THR A 123 -16.71 16.02 6.85
C THR A 123 -16.52 15.36 8.21
N THR A 124 -17.25 15.86 9.21
CA THR A 124 -17.42 15.24 10.53
C THR A 124 -18.60 14.27 10.57
N ASP A 125 -19.52 14.38 9.60
CA ASP A 125 -20.70 13.54 9.49
C ASP A 125 -20.33 12.25 8.74
N LYS A 126 -20.18 11.15 9.49
CA LYS A 126 -19.83 9.83 8.95
C LYS A 126 -20.77 9.39 7.82
N THR A 127 -22.05 9.79 7.84
CA THR A 127 -23.03 9.40 6.80
C THR A 127 -22.80 10.10 5.46
N LYS A 128 -22.06 11.21 5.46
CA LYS A 128 -21.73 12.00 4.27
C LYS A 128 -20.30 11.74 3.77
N GLY A 129 -19.48 11.09 4.58
CA GLY A 129 -18.12 10.70 4.22
C GLY A 129 -18.06 9.28 3.67
N VAL A 130 -16.93 8.93 3.06
CA VAL A 130 -16.61 7.53 2.78
C VAL A 130 -16.45 6.79 4.09
N GLU A 131 -17.06 5.60 4.17
CA GLU A 131 -16.96 4.77 5.37
C GLU A 131 -15.52 4.25 5.57
N ASN A 132 -14.87 3.93 4.45
CA ASN A 132 -13.52 3.42 4.40
C ASN A 132 -12.66 4.32 3.52
N VAL A 133 -11.58 4.84 4.09
CA VAL A 133 -10.62 5.74 3.43
C VAL A 133 -9.91 5.08 2.23
N TYR A 134 -9.85 3.75 2.19
CA TYR A 134 -9.30 2.99 1.05
C TYR A 134 -10.25 2.89 -0.14
N ASP A 135 -11.52 3.25 0.03
CA ASP A 135 -12.56 3.18 -1.00
C ASP A 135 -12.96 4.58 -1.52
N VAL A 136 -12.08 5.58 -1.30
CA VAL A 136 -12.22 6.93 -1.86
C VAL A 136 -12.26 6.89 -3.39
N LYS A 137 -13.04 7.81 -3.96
CA LYS A 137 -13.19 7.97 -5.40
C LYS A 137 -13.10 9.43 -5.80
N PHE A 138 -12.67 9.65 -7.04
CA PHE A 138 -12.78 10.97 -7.64
C PHE A 138 -14.24 11.41 -7.69
N THR A 139 -14.46 12.69 -7.44
CA THR A 139 -15.73 13.38 -7.54
C THR A 139 -15.56 14.47 -8.58
N ARG A 140 -16.49 14.52 -9.54
CA ARG A 140 -16.58 15.63 -10.51
C ARG A 140 -17.24 16.86 -9.88
#